data_AF-A0A2G9M6W9-F1
#
_entry.id   AF-A0A2G9M6W9-F1
#
_cell.length_a   1.000
_cell.length_b   1.000
_cell.length_c   1.000
_cell.angle_alpha   90.00
_cell.angle_beta   90.00
_cell.angle_gamma   90.00
#
_symmetry.space_group_name_H-M   'P 1'
#
loop_
_entity.id
_entity.type
_entity.pdbx_description
1 polymer ?
#
loop_
_entity_poly.entity_id
_entity_poly.type
_entity_poly.pdbx_seq_one_letter_code
_entity_poly.pdbx_strand_id
1 'polypeptide(L)'
;MKLFNFVLIFLLFIFVVSCSTKPIIEPVPQPNQPYNKPVVDMLQNPLFCNVDADCICGGIDRQTNDCFIGNKLYADYYVDNSQQCPDFCTGIAGNLETKCVDHVCKTSPMIRACTEEAKVCPDGSVVVRQGPDCEFAKCLDVECTVDADCVFESTCHPTKCVPRGQETVKELICTAECRPGTLDCGGSCACIDDKCVGQNYFGG
;
A
#
# COMPACT_ATOMS: atom_id res chain seq x y z
N MET A 1 -71.20 -45.48 -1.80
CA MET A 1 -71.17 -44.03 -1.46
C MET A 1 -70.71 -43.78 -0.01
N LYS A 2 -69.53 -44.28 0.40
CA LYS A 2 -68.95 -44.00 1.73
C LYS A 2 -67.48 -43.54 1.70
N LEU A 3 -66.82 -43.61 0.54
CA LEU A 3 -65.40 -43.27 0.39
C LEU A 3 -65.16 -41.78 0.08
N PHE A 4 -66.18 -41.05 -0.41
CA PHE A 4 -66.04 -39.65 -0.84
C PHE A 4 -66.07 -38.64 0.31
N ASN A 5 -66.70 -38.97 1.46
CA ASN A 5 -66.76 -38.08 2.63
C ASN A 5 -65.47 -38.07 3.46
N PHE A 6 -64.64 -39.12 3.37
CA PHE A 6 -63.41 -39.19 4.16
C PHE A 6 -62.28 -38.33 3.58
N VAL A 7 -62.25 -38.16 2.25
CA VAL A 7 -61.23 -37.35 1.55
C VAL A 7 -61.47 -35.85 1.75
N LEU A 8 -62.75 -35.41 1.82
CA LEU A 8 -63.07 -33.99 2.01
C LEU A 8 -62.72 -33.49 3.43
N ILE A 9 -62.84 -34.35 4.45
CA ILE A 9 -62.48 -34.02 5.84
C ILE A 9 -60.96 -33.94 6.01
N PHE A 10 -60.20 -34.81 5.34
CA PHE A 10 -58.73 -34.77 5.40
C PHE A 10 -58.14 -33.54 4.71
N LEU A 11 -58.74 -33.07 3.60
CA LEU A 11 -58.31 -31.85 2.92
C LEU A 11 -58.66 -30.57 3.69
N LEU A 12 -59.74 -30.57 4.49
CA LEU A 12 -60.06 -29.45 5.39
C LEU A 12 -59.10 -29.35 6.57
N PHE A 13 -58.51 -30.45 7.04
CA PHE A 13 -57.51 -30.42 8.12
C PHE A 13 -56.13 -29.90 7.69
N ILE A 14 -55.76 -30.03 6.41
CA ILE A 14 -54.47 -29.53 5.91
C ILE A 14 -54.44 -27.99 5.82
N PHE A 15 -55.59 -27.33 5.65
CA PHE A 15 -55.66 -25.86 5.56
C PHE A 15 -55.65 -25.11 6.90
N VAL A 16 -55.82 -25.79 8.05
CA VAL A 16 -55.87 -25.11 9.37
C VAL A 16 -54.51 -25.09 10.08
N VAL A 17 -53.51 -25.84 9.61
CA VAL A 17 -52.16 -25.87 10.21
C VAL A 17 -51.20 -24.98 9.41
N SER A 18 -51.60 -23.73 9.21
CA SER A 18 -50.70 -22.65 8.79
C SER A 18 -50.96 -21.42 9.65
N CYS A 19 -51.10 -21.64 10.97
CA CYS A 19 -50.91 -20.57 11.93
C CYS A 19 -49.44 -20.13 11.84
N SER A 20 -49.22 -19.05 11.08
CA SER A 20 -48.00 -18.24 11.14
C SER A 20 -47.75 -17.87 12.59
N THR A 21 -46.91 -18.64 13.28
CA THR A 21 -46.24 -18.16 14.48
C THR A 21 -45.29 -17.07 14.01
N LYS A 22 -45.79 -15.82 14.00
CA LYS A 22 -44.95 -14.63 13.94
C LYS A 22 -43.84 -14.87 14.97
N PRO A 23 -42.55 -14.81 14.58
CA PRO A 23 -41.48 -14.93 15.55
C PRO A 23 -41.74 -13.86 16.61
N ILE A 24 -41.86 -14.30 17.85
CA ILE A 24 -41.88 -13.41 19.00
C ILE A 24 -40.48 -12.82 19.00
N ILE A 25 -40.35 -11.63 18.43
CA ILE A 25 -39.20 -10.76 18.67
C ILE A 25 -39.33 -10.44 20.15
N GLU A 26 -38.57 -11.14 20.98
CA GLU A 26 -38.47 -10.79 22.39
C GLU A 26 -38.11 -9.30 22.46
N PRO A 27 -38.84 -8.49 23.23
CA PRO A 27 -38.46 -7.11 23.44
C PRO A 27 -37.04 -7.11 23.97
N VAL A 28 -36.12 -6.51 23.20
CA VAL A 28 -34.73 -6.35 23.59
C VAL A 28 -34.73 -5.83 25.03
N PRO A 29 -34.12 -6.57 25.98
CA PRO A 29 -34.19 -6.22 27.39
C PRO A 29 -33.69 -4.79 27.55
N GLN A 30 -34.58 -3.89 27.99
CA GLN A 30 -34.21 -2.50 28.22
C GLN A 30 -33.23 -2.45 29.39
N PRO A 31 -31.98 -2.00 29.17
CA PRO A 31 -30.97 -1.98 30.21
C PRO A 31 -31.31 -0.84 31.18
N ASN A 32 -32.04 -1.15 32.24
CA ASN A 32 -32.31 -0.26 33.36
C ASN A 32 -31.08 -0.16 34.29
N GLN A 33 -29.91 0.06 33.70
CA GLN A 33 -28.69 0.41 34.41
C GLN A 33 -28.42 1.90 34.17
N PRO A 34 -27.84 2.63 35.14
CA PRO A 34 -27.38 4.00 34.93
C PRO A 34 -26.36 3.98 33.79
N TYR A 35 -26.85 4.32 32.60
CA TYR A 35 -26.13 4.11 31.37
C TYR A 35 -24.96 5.08 31.33
N ASN A 36 -23.75 4.53 31.32
CA ASN A 36 -22.52 5.30 31.18
C ASN A 36 -22.65 6.03 29.83
N LYS A 37 -22.82 7.35 29.85
CA LYS A 37 -22.94 8.24 28.67
C LYS A 37 -22.01 7.87 27.49
N PRO A 38 -20.76 7.37 27.69
CA PRO A 38 -19.89 7.00 26.58
C PRO A 38 -20.45 5.94 25.61
N VAL A 39 -21.35 5.06 26.07
CA VAL A 39 -21.84 3.94 25.23
C VAL A 39 -22.93 4.41 24.23
N VAL A 40 -23.64 5.52 24.51
CA VAL A 40 -24.72 6.00 23.62
C VAL A 40 -24.09 6.65 22.39
N ASP A 41 -23.06 7.46 22.63
CA ASP A 41 -22.35 8.18 21.57
C ASP A 41 -21.67 7.20 20.59
N MET A 42 -21.17 6.06 21.10
CA MET A 42 -20.59 4.98 20.26
C MET A 42 -21.62 4.27 19.39
N LEU A 43 -22.87 4.15 19.83
CA LEU A 43 -23.93 3.52 19.05
C LEU A 43 -24.52 4.47 17.99
N GLN A 44 -24.39 5.77 18.19
CA GLN A 44 -24.90 6.81 17.28
C GLN A 44 -23.91 7.15 16.17
N ASN A 45 -22.61 6.93 16.39
CA ASN A 45 -21.58 7.17 15.39
C ASN A 45 -20.84 5.86 15.06
N PRO A 46 -21.21 5.18 13.95
CA PRO A 46 -20.64 3.89 13.58
C PRO A 46 -19.14 3.94 13.29
N LEU A 47 -18.53 5.13 13.14
CA LEU A 47 -17.10 5.29 12.90
C LEU A 47 -16.31 5.75 14.13
N PHE A 48 -16.96 6.09 15.25
CA PHE A 48 -16.25 6.68 16.39
C PHE A 48 -15.36 5.67 17.12
N CYS A 49 -14.19 6.10 17.57
CA CYS A 49 -13.27 5.28 18.36
C CYS A 49 -12.44 6.14 19.33
N ASN A 50 -11.93 5.53 20.40
CA ASN A 50 -10.93 6.14 21.28
C ASN A 50 -9.55 5.50 21.07
N VAL A 51 -9.50 4.21 20.79
CA VAL A 51 -8.27 3.44 20.55
C VAL A 51 -8.43 2.51 19.37
N ASP A 52 -7.32 2.05 18.78
CA ASP A 52 -7.33 1.12 17.63
C ASP A 52 -8.15 -0.15 17.89
N ALA A 53 -8.16 -0.64 19.14
CA ALA A 53 -8.93 -1.82 19.54
C ALA A 53 -10.46 -1.63 19.50
N ASP A 54 -10.94 -0.38 19.43
CA ASP A 54 -12.35 -0.06 19.24
C ASP A 54 -12.78 -0.22 17.78
N CYS A 55 -11.83 -0.32 16.85
CA CYS A 55 -12.12 -0.45 15.44
C CYS A 55 -12.14 -1.91 15.00
N ILE A 56 -13.12 -2.24 14.17
CA ILE A 56 -13.24 -3.52 13.49
C ILE A 56 -13.47 -3.27 12.01
N CYS A 57 -12.97 -4.19 11.18
CA CYS A 57 -13.34 -4.27 9.79
C CYS A 57 -13.80 -5.69 9.48
N GLY A 58 -14.91 -5.79 8.75
CA GLY A 58 -15.51 -7.05 8.35
C GLY A 58 -17.01 -7.05 8.56
N GLY A 59 -17.67 -8.02 7.94
CA GLY A 59 -19.13 -8.13 7.94
C GLY A 59 -19.81 -7.10 7.04
N ILE A 60 -21.11 -7.30 6.81
CA ILE A 60 -21.95 -6.41 6.01
C ILE A 60 -22.85 -5.61 6.95
N ASP A 61 -22.80 -4.28 6.90
CA ASP A 61 -23.74 -3.44 7.64
C ASP A 61 -25.16 -3.71 7.12
N ARG A 62 -26.07 -4.09 8.03
CA ARG A 62 -27.45 -4.49 7.67
C ARG A 62 -28.28 -3.35 7.11
N GLN A 63 -27.89 -2.10 7.35
CA GLN A 63 -28.60 -0.91 6.89
C GLN A 63 -28.16 -0.51 5.49
N THR A 64 -26.85 -0.45 5.23
CA THR A 64 -26.30 0.00 3.95
C THR A 64 -26.07 -1.14 2.96
N ASN A 65 -25.96 -2.38 3.45
CA ASN A 65 -25.54 -3.55 2.70
C ASN A 65 -24.12 -3.42 2.11
N ASP A 66 -23.29 -2.60 2.75
CA ASP A 66 -21.88 -2.39 2.41
C ASP A 66 -20.96 -3.07 3.44
N CYS A 67 -19.70 -3.25 3.05
CA CYS A 67 -18.66 -3.71 3.96
C CYS A 67 -18.40 -2.73 5.10
N PHE A 68 -18.43 -3.24 6.33
CA PHE A 68 -18.30 -2.41 7.51
C PHE A 68 -16.83 -2.20 7.93
N ILE A 69 -16.47 -0.94 8.10
CA ILE A 69 -15.27 -0.48 8.81
C ILE A 69 -15.77 0.52 9.84
N GLY A 70 -15.53 0.27 11.13
CA GLY A 70 -16.09 1.15 12.14
C GLY A 70 -15.92 0.66 13.58
N ASN A 71 -16.72 1.23 14.46
CA ASN A 71 -16.77 0.93 15.87
C ASN A 71 -17.23 -0.51 16.11
N LYS A 72 -16.50 -1.22 16.97
CA LYS A 72 -16.76 -2.62 17.34
C LYS A 72 -18.11 -2.82 18.03
N LEU A 73 -18.51 -1.91 18.92
CA LEU A 73 -19.81 -2.01 19.60
C LEU A 73 -20.95 -1.85 18.61
N TYR A 74 -20.85 -0.93 17.66
CA TYR A 74 -21.84 -0.81 16.59
C TYR A 74 -21.91 -2.11 15.77
N ALA A 75 -20.76 -2.70 15.42
CA ALA A 75 -20.70 -3.94 14.66
C ALA A 75 -21.42 -5.11 15.33
N ASP A 76 -21.31 -5.23 16.66
CA ASP A 76 -21.95 -6.31 17.43
C ASP A 76 -23.48 -6.35 17.28
N TYR A 77 -24.12 -5.21 16.97
CA TYR A 77 -25.59 -5.10 16.83
C TYR A 77 -26.07 -4.98 15.38
N TYR A 78 -25.31 -4.28 14.53
CA TYR A 78 -25.80 -3.84 13.22
C TYR A 78 -25.07 -4.46 12.03
N VAL A 79 -24.02 -5.24 12.28
CA VAL A 79 -23.21 -5.85 11.21
C VAL A 79 -23.43 -7.36 11.17
N ASP A 80 -23.65 -7.89 9.98
CA ASP A 80 -23.74 -9.32 9.71
C ASP A 80 -22.35 -9.91 9.44
N ASN A 81 -21.76 -10.48 10.49
CA ASN A 81 -20.45 -11.14 10.44
C ASN A 81 -20.49 -12.53 9.77
N SER A 82 -21.67 -13.04 9.36
CA SER A 82 -21.74 -14.28 8.59
C SER A 82 -21.34 -14.08 7.13
N GLN A 83 -21.45 -12.84 6.65
CA GLN A 83 -21.03 -12.45 5.31
C GLN A 83 -19.61 -11.88 5.36
N GLN A 84 -18.74 -12.40 4.52
CA GLN A 84 -17.37 -11.92 4.43
C GLN A 84 -17.26 -10.77 3.44
N CYS A 85 -16.54 -9.74 3.85
CA CYS A 85 -16.10 -8.68 2.96
C CYS A 85 -14.91 -9.17 2.13
N PRO A 86 -14.99 -9.16 0.79
CA PRO A 86 -13.87 -9.53 -0.04
C PRO A 86 -12.77 -8.47 0.08
N ASP A 87 -11.81 -8.74 0.97
CA ASP A 87 -10.46 -8.16 1.00
C ASP A 87 -10.31 -6.64 1.28
N PHE A 88 -11.36 -5.97 1.76
CA PHE A 88 -11.32 -4.54 2.07
C PHE A 88 -10.53 -4.18 3.34
N CYS A 89 -10.46 -5.10 4.30
CA CYS A 89 -9.89 -4.81 5.62
C CYS A 89 -8.37 -4.79 5.63
N THR A 90 -7.76 -5.71 4.89
CA THR A 90 -6.32 -5.85 4.72
C THR A 90 -5.83 -5.24 3.41
N GLY A 91 -6.74 -4.95 2.48
CA GLY A 91 -6.42 -4.65 1.10
C GLY A 91 -5.93 -5.90 0.36
N ILE A 92 -6.04 -5.89 -0.97
CA ILE A 92 -5.60 -6.99 -1.85
C ILE A 92 -4.11 -7.36 -1.61
N ALA A 93 -3.30 -6.37 -1.20
CA ALA A 93 -1.88 -6.55 -0.92
C ALA A 93 -1.54 -6.84 0.56
N GLY A 94 -2.54 -6.91 1.45
CA GLY A 94 -2.30 -7.13 2.88
C GLY A 94 -1.50 -6.01 3.56
N ASN A 95 -1.58 -4.79 3.03
CA ASN A 95 -0.81 -3.63 3.47
C ASN A 95 -1.66 -2.60 4.22
N LEU A 96 -2.95 -2.87 4.43
CA LEU A 96 -3.84 -2.02 5.22
C LEU A 96 -4.14 -2.63 6.58
N GLU A 97 -4.28 -1.76 7.57
CA GLU A 97 -4.76 -2.07 8.91
C GLU A 97 -5.87 -1.10 9.29
N THR A 98 -6.83 -1.55 10.10
CA THR A 98 -7.88 -0.68 10.63
C THR A 98 -7.39 -0.01 11.91
N LYS A 99 -7.38 1.33 11.93
CA LYS A 99 -6.89 2.14 13.05
C LYS A 99 -7.85 3.23 13.43
N CYS A 100 -7.75 3.67 14.68
CA CYS A 100 -8.42 4.84 15.18
C CYS A 100 -7.56 6.07 14.94
N VAL A 101 -7.96 6.92 14.00
CA VAL A 101 -7.21 8.13 13.66
C VAL A 101 -8.15 9.31 13.70
N ASP A 102 -7.83 10.29 14.54
CA ASP A 102 -8.68 11.47 14.79
C ASP A 102 -10.10 11.09 15.29
N HIS A 103 -10.19 10.06 16.14
CA HIS A 103 -11.45 9.48 16.66
C HIS A 103 -12.37 8.86 15.60
N VAL A 104 -11.81 8.50 14.44
CA VAL A 104 -12.52 7.85 13.34
C VAL A 104 -11.80 6.56 12.96
N CYS A 105 -12.54 5.45 12.96
CA CYS A 105 -12.06 4.19 12.42
C CYS A 105 -11.87 4.30 10.91
N LYS A 106 -10.64 4.14 10.46
CA LYS A 106 -10.28 4.16 9.04
C LYS A 106 -9.18 3.16 8.73
N THR A 107 -9.06 2.78 7.46
CA THR A 107 -7.91 2.00 7.00
C THR A 107 -6.69 2.90 6.87
N SER A 108 -5.56 2.41 7.35
CA SER A 108 -4.25 3.07 7.29
C SER A 108 -3.23 2.10 6.68
N PRO A 109 -2.25 2.59 5.91
CA PRO A 109 -1.11 1.77 5.52
C PRO A 109 -0.39 1.25 6.76
N MET A 110 -0.13 -0.06 6.78
CA MET A 110 0.71 -0.68 7.80
C MET A 110 2.16 -0.27 7.53
N ILE A 111 2.74 0.55 8.40
CA ILE A 111 4.18 0.83 8.34
C ILE A 111 4.90 -0.40 8.88
N ARG A 112 5.34 -1.27 7.97
CA ARG A 112 6.22 -2.39 8.35
C ARG A 112 7.61 -1.83 8.62
N ALA A 113 8.22 -2.27 9.71
CA ALA A 113 9.64 -2.04 9.92
C ALA A 113 10.40 -2.73 8.78
N CYS A 114 11.12 -1.95 7.98
CA CYS A 114 11.93 -2.49 6.91
C CYS A 114 13.17 -3.18 7.48
N THR A 115 13.68 -4.18 6.76
CA THR A 115 14.97 -4.79 7.09
C THR A 115 16.08 -3.73 6.97
N GLU A 116 17.13 -3.85 7.80
CA GLU A 116 18.29 -2.94 7.81
C GLU A 116 19.25 -3.17 6.62
N GLU A 117 18.71 -3.64 5.49
CA GLU A 117 19.48 -3.89 4.29
C GLU A 117 19.84 -2.57 3.61
N ALA A 118 21.06 -2.54 3.08
CA ALA A 118 21.63 -1.39 2.41
C ALA A 118 22.09 -1.77 1.01
N LYS A 119 21.87 -0.89 0.04
CA LYS A 119 22.32 -1.02 -1.34
C LYS A 119 23.31 0.09 -1.64
N VAL A 120 24.45 -0.28 -2.22
CA VAL A 120 25.44 0.68 -2.73
C VAL A 120 25.02 1.14 -4.13
N CYS A 121 24.97 2.45 -4.33
CA CYS A 121 24.65 3.10 -5.59
C CYS A 121 25.90 3.25 -6.49
N PRO A 122 25.74 3.54 -7.80
CA PRO A 122 26.88 3.70 -8.71
C PRO A 122 27.87 4.80 -8.32
N ASP A 123 27.38 5.83 -7.62
CA ASP A 123 28.18 6.93 -7.04
C ASP A 123 28.91 6.53 -5.75
N GLY A 124 28.74 5.28 -5.29
CA GLY A 124 29.28 4.77 -4.03
C GLY A 124 28.46 5.14 -2.80
N SER A 125 27.38 5.91 -2.93
CA SER A 125 26.47 6.21 -1.82
C SER A 125 25.71 4.96 -1.38
N VAL A 126 25.10 5.00 -0.20
CA VAL A 126 24.36 3.86 0.37
C VAL A 126 22.92 4.27 0.59
N VAL A 127 21.99 3.54 -0.02
CA VAL A 127 20.54 3.70 0.16
C VAL A 127 19.98 2.53 0.95
N VAL A 128 19.01 2.82 1.81
CA VAL A 128 18.29 1.82 2.62
C VAL A 128 16.88 1.62 2.09
N ARG A 129 16.20 0.57 2.56
CA ARG A 129 14.77 0.38 2.31
C ARG A 129 13.93 1.43 3.02
N GLN A 130 12.95 2.00 2.32
CA GLN A 130 12.05 3.04 2.82
C GLN A 130 10.62 2.81 2.30
N GLY A 131 9.66 3.46 2.96
CA GLY A 131 8.25 3.42 2.56
C GLY A 131 7.48 2.18 3.02
N PRO A 132 6.17 2.12 2.74
CA PRO A 132 5.28 1.04 3.20
C PRO A 132 5.63 -0.33 2.59
N ASP A 133 6.20 -0.33 1.38
CA ASP A 133 6.57 -1.56 0.65
C ASP A 133 8.06 -1.93 0.84
N CYS A 134 8.80 -1.17 1.66
CA CYS A 134 10.21 -1.40 1.96
C CYS A 134 11.11 -1.54 0.72
N GLU A 135 10.93 -0.64 -0.23
CA GLU A 135 11.76 -0.56 -1.43
C GLU A 135 13.02 0.28 -1.17
N PHE A 136 14.13 -0.01 -1.85
CA PHE A 136 15.31 0.84 -1.74
C PHE A 136 14.99 2.25 -2.23
N ALA A 137 15.41 3.26 -1.46
CA ALA A 137 15.35 4.64 -1.92
C ALA A 137 16.10 4.78 -3.26
N LYS A 138 15.62 5.68 -4.12
CA LYS A 138 16.27 5.94 -5.41
C LYS A 138 17.69 6.46 -5.17
N CYS A 139 18.67 5.91 -5.89
CA CYS A 139 19.99 6.51 -5.96
C CYS A 139 19.90 7.92 -6.53
N LEU A 140 20.74 8.84 -6.03
CA LEU A 140 20.94 10.13 -6.68
C LEU A 140 21.61 9.87 -8.03
N ASP A 141 21.08 10.46 -9.10
CA ASP A 141 21.66 10.38 -10.45
C ASP A 141 22.83 11.38 -10.56
N VAL A 142 23.76 11.33 -9.60
CA VAL A 142 24.97 12.18 -9.54
C VAL A 142 26.13 11.35 -10.08
N GLU A 143 26.60 11.68 -11.27
CA GLU A 143 27.74 10.99 -11.90
C GLU A 143 29.08 11.46 -11.31
N CYS A 144 29.14 12.71 -10.86
CA CYS A 144 30.37 13.35 -10.37
C CYS A 144 30.03 14.49 -9.40
N THR A 145 30.99 14.84 -8.56
CA THR A 145 30.93 16.03 -7.69
C THR A 145 32.05 17.03 -7.97
N VAL A 146 33.16 16.53 -8.51
CA VAL A 146 34.31 17.32 -8.93
C VAL A 146 34.83 16.81 -10.26
N ASP A 147 35.56 17.64 -11.02
CA ASP A 147 36.14 17.26 -12.32
C ASP A 147 37.01 16.00 -12.22
N ALA A 148 37.67 15.81 -11.07
CA ALA A 148 38.49 14.64 -10.81
C ALA A 148 37.69 13.33 -10.79
N ASP A 149 36.37 13.35 -10.64
CA ASP A 149 35.53 12.14 -10.68
C ASP A 149 35.27 11.67 -12.10
N CYS A 150 35.56 12.49 -13.11
CA CYS A 150 35.34 12.17 -14.50
C CYS A 150 36.61 11.69 -15.18
N VAL A 151 36.47 10.65 -15.99
CA VAL A 151 37.54 10.07 -16.80
C VAL A 151 37.05 9.85 -18.22
N PHE A 152 37.98 9.60 -19.14
CA PHE A 152 37.63 9.25 -20.51
C PHE A 152 36.97 7.87 -20.58
N GLU A 153 35.90 7.73 -21.39
CA GLU A 153 35.19 6.44 -21.58
C GLU A 153 36.12 5.35 -22.13
N SER A 154 37.10 5.74 -22.95
CA SER A 154 38.04 4.83 -23.62
C SER A 154 39.48 5.36 -23.57
N THR A 155 40.44 4.45 -23.71
CA THR A 155 41.88 4.76 -23.61
C THR A 155 42.43 5.57 -24.80
N CYS A 156 41.92 5.36 -26.01
CA CYS A 156 42.42 6.02 -27.22
C CYS A 156 41.30 6.79 -27.92
N HIS A 157 41.54 8.05 -28.27
CA HIS A 157 40.59 8.93 -28.96
C HIS A 157 39.18 8.97 -28.33
N PRO A 158 39.05 9.22 -27.02
CA PRO A 158 37.75 9.26 -26.36
C PRO A 158 36.90 10.41 -26.90
N THR A 159 35.62 10.17 -27.12
CA THR A 159 34.64 11.21 -27.48
C THR A 159 33.69 11.54 -26.32
N LYS A 160 33.80 10.80 -25.22
CA LYS A 160 32.93 10.91 -24.05
C LYS A 160 33.71 10.82 -22.75
N CYS A 161 33.10 11.38 -21.72
CA CYS A 161 33.51 11.24 -20.33
C CYS A 161 32.52 10.35 -19.59
N VAL A 162 33.03 9.61 -18.61
CA VAL A 162 32.25 8.73 -17.72
C VAL A 162 32.74 8.91 -16.28
N PRO A 163 31.93 8.52 -15.28
CA PRO A 163 32.40 8.43 -13.90
C PRO A 163 33.61 7.51 -13.78
N ARG A 164 34.55 7.86 -12.90
CA ARG A 164 35.68 7.02 -12.56
C ARG A 164 35.21 5.66 -12.04
N GLY A 165 35.81 4.59 -12.54
CA GLY A 165 35.43 3.21 -12.29
C GLY A 165 34.46 2.63 -13.33
N GLN A 166 33.98 3.45 -14.28
CA GLN A 166 33.15 3.01 -15.41
C GLN A 166 33.87 3.07 -16.75
N GLU A 167 35.15 3.45 -16.78
CA GLU A 167 35.95 3.47 -18.00
C GLU A 167 36.15 2.08 -18.60
N THR A 168 36.17 2.02 -19.93
CA THR A 168 36.49 0.79 -20.65
C THR A 168 38.00 0.67 -20.79
N VAL A 169 38.65 0.08 -19.77
CA VAL A 169 40.08 -0.23 -19.85
C VAL A 169 40.30 -1.36 -20.84
N LYS A 170 40.75 -1.02 -22.05
CA LYS A 170 41.36 -2.00 -22.97
C LYS A 170 42.86 -1.89 -22.83
N GLU A 171 43.53 -3.03 -22.64
CA GLU A 171 44.99 -3.15 -22.77
C GLU A 171 45.38 -2.85 -24.23
N LEU A 172 45.44 -1.56 -24.57
CA LEU A 172 45.73 -1.10 -25.92
C LEU A 172 46.82 -0.04 -25.86
N ILE A 173 47.81 -0.22 -26.71
CA ILE A 173 48.84 0.79 -26.95
C ILE A 173 48.23 1.79 -27.95
N CYS A 174 47.99 3.01 -27.50
CA CYS A 174 47.52 4.10 -28.37
C CYS A 174 48.68 4.69 -29.17
N THR A 175 48.40 5.18 -30.38
CA THR A 175 49.32 6.10 -31.06
C THR A 175 49.26 7.46 -30.37
N ALA A 176 50.34 8.25 -30.41
CA ALA A 176 50.35 9.63 -29.91
C ALA A 176 49.66 10.60 -30.89
N GLU A 177 48.87 10.08 -31.82
CA GLU A 177 48.17 10.88 -32.82
C GLU A 177 46.87 11.40 -32.21
N CYS A 178 46.57 12.65 -32.50
CA CYS A 178 45.33 13.31 -32.11
C CYS A 178 44.30 13.15 -33.25
N ARG A 179 43.06 12.72 -32.94
CA ARG A 179 41.99 12.67 -33.95
C ARG A 179 41.06 13.88 -33.84
N PRO A 180 40.77 14.59 -34.95
CA PRO A 180 39.79 15.66 -34.92
C PRO A 180 38.45 15.21 -34.31
N GLY A 181 37.94 15.96 -33.35
CA GLY A 181 36.69 15.67 -32.66
C GLY A 181 36.81 14.75 -31.44
N THR A 182 38.02 14.36 -31.03
CA THR A 182 38.25 13.54 -29.82
C THR A 182 38.94 14.34 -28.70
N LEU A 183 38.67 13.95 -27.46
CA LEU A 183 39.07 14.66 -26.23
C LEU A 183 40.56 14.54 -25.92
N ASP A 184 41.28 13.61 -26.56
CA ASP A 184 42.74 13.48 -26.47
C ASP A 184 43.50 14.64 -27.13
N CYS A 185 42.81 15.48 -27.91
CA CYS A 185 43.38 16.63 -28.62
C CYS A 185 43.34 17.91 -27.79
N GLY A 186 43.74 17.82 -26.52
CA GLY A 186 43.67 18.94 -25.57
C GLY A 186 42.25 19.21 -25.07
N GLY A 187 41.39 18.20 -25.01
CA GLY A 187 40.14 18.24 -24.24
C GLY A 187 40.35 17.73 -22.80
N SER A 188 39.35 17.94 -21.95
CA SER A 188 39.30 17.39 -20.60
C SER A 188 37.89 16.91 -20.25
N CYS A 189 37.79 16.06 -19.23
CA CYS A 189 36.52 15.79 -18.60
C CYS A 189 36.31 16.75 -17.44
N ALA A 190 35.11 17.29 -17.32
CA ALA A 190 34.68 18.16 -16.24
C ALA A 190 33.35 17.68 -15.67
N CYS A 191 33.12 17.96 -14.41
CA CYS A 191 31.84 17.73 -13.77
C CYS A 191 30.96 18.97 -13.91
N ILE A 192 29.87 18.85 -14.66
CA ILE A 192 28.96 19.95 -14.95
C ILE A 192 27.54 19.46 -14.72
N ASP A 193 26.80 20.13 -13.84
CA ASP A 193 25.43 19.75 -13.45
C ASP A 193 25.33 18.26 -13.07
N ASP A 194 26.25 17.82 -12.20
CA ASP A 194 26.37 16.45 -11.70
C ASP A 194 26.60 15.38 -12.79
N LYS A 195 27.08 15.79 -13.97
CA LYS A 195 27.36 14.92 -15.13
C LYS A 195 28.78 15.06 -15.65
N CYS A 196 29.34 13.96 -16.11
CA CYS A 196 30.66 13.97 -16.73
C CYS A 196 30.56 14.45 -18.17
N VAL A 197 31.05 15.67 -18.43
CA VAL A 197 31.00 16.32 -19.75
C VAL A 197 32.41 16.51 -20.30
N GLY A 198 32.58 16.21 -21.59
CA GLY A 198 33.80 16.52 -22.32
C GLY A 198 33.86 18.01 -22.69
N GLN A 199 34.94 18.67 -22.29
CA GLN A 199 35.26 20.05 -22.67
C GLN A 199 36.41 20.04 -23.69
N ASN A 200 36.14 20.49 -24.91
CA ASN A 200 37.16 20.69 -25.93
C ASN A 200 37.58 22.16 -25.93
N TYR A 201 38.84 22.44 -25.62
CA TYR A 201 39.38 23.81 -25.60
C TYR A 201 39.68 24.33 -27.01
N PHE A 202 39.93 23.44 -27.96
CA PHE A 202 40.10 23.75 -29.36
C PHE A 202 38.77 23.46 -30.06
N GLY A 203 37.86 24.44 -30.03
CA GLY A 203 36.56 24.35 -30.68
C GLY A 203 36.72 23.86 -32.13
N GLY A 204 35.91 22.87 -32.50
CA GLY A 204 35.71 22.51 -33.90
C GLY A 204 35.05 23.63 -34.68
#